data_AF-A0A1G2XYS8-F1
#
_entry.id   AF-A0A1G2XYS8-F1
#
_cell.length_a   1.000
_cell.length_b   1.000
_cell.length_c   1.000
_cell.angle_alpha   90.00
_cell.angle_beta   90.00
_cell.angle_gamma   90.00
#
_symmetry.space_group_name_H-M   'P 1'
#
loop_
_entity.id
_entity.type
_entity.pdbx_description
1 polymer ?
#
loop_
_entity_poly.entity_id
_entity_poly.type
_entity_poly.pdbx_seq_one_letter_code
_entity_poly.pdbx_strand_id
1 'polypeptide(L)'
;MNIYFKLFFIVFPALYIAGCSPDLKIEKFDIDWDEHNKKVNARIENTGGEGTGPFLVHFAAEEEPVSPTHSPLIVKEVKGLGKKEYVNLTADFAPLARPENVNLANVKKILIVVDPTGLIKESDEKNNIKSKSVP
;
A
#
# COMPACT_ATOMS: atom_id res chain seq x y z
N MET A 1 -53.15 27.35 1.31
CA MET A 1 -52.18 28.40 0.91
C MET A 1 -50.80 27.85 1.25
N ASN A 2 -50.15 27.16 0.31
CA ASN A 2 -48.88 26.47 0.54
C ASN A 2 -47.76 27.21 -0.19
N ILE A 3 -46.81 27.72 0.59
CA ILE A 3 -45.63 28.43 0.12
C ILE A 3 -44.59 27.38 -0.29
N TYR A 4 -44.22 27.36 -1.58
CA TYR A 4 -43.12 26.55 -2.09
C TYR A 4 -41.79 27.25 -1.79
N PHE A 5 -40.99 26.67 -0.88
CA PHE A 5 -39.61 27.08 -0.61
C PHE A 5 -38.68 26.33 -1.58
N LYS A 6 -38.17 27.01 -2.61
CA LYS A 6 -37.15 26.43 -3.52
C LYS A 6 -35.77 26.56 -2.85
N LEU A 7 -35.20 25.44 -2.41
CA LEU A 7 -33.77 25.38 -2.07
C LEU A 7 -32.93 25.45 -3.35
N PHE A 8 -32.12 26.49 -3.46
CA PHE A 8 -31.07 26.62 -4.45
C PHE A 8 -29.85 25.82 -3.93
N PHE A 9 -29.60 24.63 -4.48
CA PHE A 9 -28.33 23.93 -4.26
C PHE A 9 -27.26 24.60 -5.12
N ILE A 10 -26.48 25.49 -4.52
CA ILE A 10 -25.24 25.99 -5.11
C ILE A 10 -24.21 24.86 -4.98
N VAL A 11 -24.03 24.10 -6.07
CA VAL A 11 -22.92 23.16 -6.19
C VAL A 11 -21.67 23.99 -6.42
N PHE A 12 -20.84 24.14 -5.38
CA PHE A 12 -19.48 24.65 -5.55
C PHE A 12 -18.66 23.58 -6.27
N PRO A 13 -18.10 23.86 -7.47
CA PRO A 13 -17.10 22.98 -8.05
C PRO A 13 -15.85 23.06 -7.16
N ALA A 14 -15.53 21.97 -6.47
CA ALA A 14 -14.25 21.82 -5.80
C ALA A 14 -13.16 21.84 -6.88
N LEU A 15 -12.49 22.98 -7.01
CA LEU A 15 -11.33 23.14 -7.86
C LEU A 15 -10.19 22.33 -7.22
N TYR A 16 -9.99 21.09 -7.68
CA TYR A 16 -8.81 20.29 -7.35
C TYR A 16 -7.61 20.96 -7.99
N ILE A 17 -6.86 21.74 -7.20
CA ILE A 17 -5.52 22.17 -7.56
C ILE A 17 -4.62 20.93 -7.48
N ALA A 18 -4.51 20.21 -8.60
CA ALA A 18 -3.55 19.14 -8.78
C ALA A 18 -2.14 19.73 -8.65
N GLY A 19 -1.53 19.63 -7.47
CA GLY A 19 -0.16 20.08 -7.28
C GLY A 19 0.32 20.38 -5.85
N CYS A 20 -0.57 20.42 -4.85
CA CYS A 20 -0.19 20.66 -3.45
C CYS A 20 -0.74 19.58 -2.51
N SER A 21 -0.54 18.31 -2.85
CA SER A 21 -0.78 17.20 -1.92
C SER A 21 0.30 16.14 -2.11
N PRO A 22 0.55 15.31 -1.10
CA PRO A 22 1.24 14.05 -1.27
C PRO A 22 0.55 13.10 -2.26
N ASP A 23 1.32 12.15 -2.77
CA ASP A 23 0.85 11.05 -3.63
C ASP A 23 1.85 9.88 -3.52
N LEU A 24 1.57 8.90 -2.66
CA LEU A 24 2.44 7.76 -2.37
C LEU A 24 2.13 6.60 -3.32
N LYS A 25 3.05 6.34 -4.23
CA LYS A 25 2.89 5.32 -5.26
C LYS A 25 3.92 4.21 -5.10
N ILE A 26 3.49 2.97 -5.31
CA ILE A 26 4.42 1.84 -5.46
C ILE A 26 4.96 1.86 -6.89
N GLU A 27 6.19 2.31 -7.10
CA GLU A 27 6.77 2.44 -8.44
C GLU A 27 7.38 1.12 -8.95
N LYS A 28 8.16 0.44 -8.11
CA LYS A 28 8.72 -0.90 -8.40
C LYS A 28 8.26 -1.91 -7.37
N PHE A 29 8.10 -3.15 -7.82
CA PHE A 29 7.66 -4.27 -6.99
C PHE A 29 8.23 -5.54 -7.61
N ASP A 30 9.29 -6.08 -7.00
CA ASP A 30 9.99 -7.27 -7.44
C ASP A 30 9.86 -8.36 -6.38
N ILE A 31 9.55 -9.58 -6.81
CA ILE A 31 9.39 -10.75 -5.95
C ILE A 31 10.55 -11.70 -6.26
N ASP A 32 11.35 -11.99 -5.25
CA ASP A 32 12.38 -13.02 -5.26
C ASP A 32 11.92 -14.16 -4.35
N TRP A 33 11.34 -15.18 -4.97
CA TRP A 33 10.66 -16.26 -4.27
C TRP A 33 11.03 -17.61 -4.85
N ASP A 34 12.04 -18.23 -4.25
CA ASP A 34 12.52 -19.56 -4.58
C ASP A 34 12.76 -20.35 -3.27
N GLU A 35 13.24 -21.58 -3.35
CA GLU A 35 13.49 -22.42 -2.16
C GLU A 35 14.33 -21.73 -1.05
N HIS A 36 15.27 -20.86 -1.42
CA HIS A 36 16.23 -20.21 -0.53
C HIS A 36 15.93 -18.72 -0.28
N ASN A 37 15.17 -18.08 -1.16
CA ASN A 37 14.85 -16.67 -1.11
C ASN A 37 13.34 -16.46 -0.96
N LYS A 38 12.94 -15.64 0.00
CA LYS A 38 11.54 -15.31 0.30
C LYS A 38 11.40 -13.80 0.48
N LYS A 39 11.94 -13.04 -0.47
CA LYS A 39 12.10 -11.58 -0.37
C LYS A 39 11.23 -10.84 -1.35
N VAL A 40 10.72 -9.71 -0.90
CA VAL A 40 9.97 -8.77 -1.73
C VAL A 40 10.66 -7.42 -1.63
N ASN A 41 10.95 -6.82 -2.78
CA ASN A 41 11.52 -5.49 -2.88
C ASN A 41 10.50 -4.54 -3.48
N ALA A 42 10.33 -3.38 -2.86
CA ALA A 42 9.44 -2.35 -3.37
C ALA A 42 10.13 -0.98 -3.34
N ARG A 43 9.91 -0.20 -4.39
CA ARG A 43 10.24 1.22 -4.41
C ARG A 43 8.94 1.99 -4.24
N ILE A 44 8.86 2.77 -3.17
CA ILE A 44 7.73 3.64 -2.88
C ILE A 44 8.19 5.07 -3.11
N GLU A 45 7.41 5.82 -3.86
CA GLU A 45 7.75 7.18 -4.27
C GLU A 45 6.60 8.12 -3.93
N ASN A 46 6.94 9.31 -3.42
CA ASN A 46 5.99 10.40 -3.29
C ASN A 46 5.98 11.22 -4.59
N THR A 47 5.08 10.89 -5.50
CA THR A 47 4.85 11.63 -6.76
C THR A 47 4.11 12.95 -6.54
N GLY A 48 3.73 13.27 -5.31
CA GLY A 48 3.00 14.46 -4.94
C GLY A 48 3.83 15.75 -4.99
N GLY A 49 3.14 16.86 -4.72
CA GLY A 49 3.72 18.20 -4.65
C GLY A 49 4.22 18.60 -3.26
N GLU A 50 3.84 17.84 -2.22
CA GLU A 50 4.19 18.08 -0.81
C GLU A 50 4.82 16.83 -0.19
N GLY A 51 5.54 17.00 0.91
CA GLY A 51 6.09 15.88 1.68
C GLY A 51 5.04 15.18 2.55
N THR A 52 5.34 13.97 2.99
CA THR A 52 4.50 13.19 3.90
C THR A 52 5.03 13.19 5.32
N GLY A 53 4.13 13.00 6.29
CA GLY A 53 4.49 12.53 7.62
C GLY A 53 4.80 11.03 7.63
N PRO A 54 5.06 10.44 8.80
CA PRO A 54 5.30 9.00 8.93
C PRO A 54 4.10 8.18 8.44
N PHE A 55 4.38 7.04 7.82
CA PHE A 55 3.37 6.10 7.34
C PHE A 55 3.87 4.66 7.41
N LEU A 56 2.95 3.71 7.33
CA LEU A 56 3.24 2.28 7.33
C LEU A 56 3.16 1.70 5.92
N VAL A 57 3.88 0.61 5.71
CA VAL A 57 3.82 -0.21 4.51
C VAL A 57 3.62 -1.65 4.93
N HIS A 58 2.53 -2.25 4.48
CA HIS A 58 2.20 -3.65 4.71
C HIS A 58 2.61 -4.49 3.51
N PHE A 59 3.35 -5.56 3.78
CA PHE A 59 3.63 -6.64 2.83
C PHE A 59 2.91 -7.88 3.34
N ALA A 60 1.75 -8.20 2.75
CA ALA A 60 0.96 -9.36 3.09
C ALA A 60 1.22 -10.49 2.09
N ALA A 61 1.52 -11.68 2.61
CA ALA A 61 1.68 -12.90 1.81
C ALA A 61 0.39 -13.71 1.86
N GLU A 62 -0.42 -13.62 0.82
CA GLU A 62 -1.68 -14.34 0.70
C GLU A 62 -1.43 -15.83 0.37
N GLU A 63 -2.01 -16.71 1.19
CA GLU A 63 -1.83 -18.16 1.13
C GLU A 63 -3.03 -18.86 0.48
N GLU A 64 -2.75 -19.91 -0.30
CA GLU A 64 -3.76 -20.81 -0.87
C GLU A 64 -3.24 -22.27 -0.83
N PRO A 65 -3.89 -23.16 -0.05
CA PRO A 65 -4.97 -22.87 0.91
C PRO A 65 -4.48 -21.97 2.04
N VAL A 66 -5.40 -21.20 2.61
CA VAL A 66 -5.12 -20.34 3.78
C VAL A 66 -4.76 -21.22 4.97
N SER A 67 -3.63 -20.95 5.62
CA SER A 67 -3.23 -21.69 6.81
C SER A 67 -4.18 -21.41 7.98
N PRO A 68 -4.33 -22.31 8.97
CA PRO A 68 -5.17 -22.06 10.14
C PRO A 68 -4.72 -20.83 10.95
N THR A 69 -3.43 -20.51 10.87
CA THR A 69 -2.83 -19.30 11.41
C THR A 69 -2.91 -18.16 10.40
N HIS A 70 -3.08 -16.92 10.87
CA HIS A 70 -3.08 -15.71 10.04
C HIS A 70 -1.97 -15.70 8.98
N SER A 71 -2.25 -15.24 7.77
CA SER A 71 -1.26 -15.12 6.70
C SER A 71 -0.05 -14.26 7.10
N PRO A 72 1.17 -14.55 6.61
CA PRO A 72 2.37 -13.80 6.97
C PRO A 72 2.23 -12.33 6.58
N LEU A 73 2.58 -11.44 7.50
CA LEU A 73 2.52 -10.00 7.32
C LEU A 73 3.81 -9.36 7.83
N ILE A 74 4.42 -8.53 7.01
CA ILE A 74 5.56 -7.69 7.40
C ILE A 74 5.12 -6.23 7.34
N VAL A 75 5.33 -5.51 8.43
CA VAL A 75 5.06 -4.07 8.53
C VAL A 75 6.39 -3.32 8.52
N LYS A 76 6.49 -2.30 7.68
CA LYS A 76 7.63 -1.38 7.65
C LYS A 76 7.14 0.04 7.95
N GLU A 77 7.85 0.73 8.82
CA GLU A 77 7.61 2.13 9.11
C GLU A 77 8.51 3.00 8.22
N VAL A 78 7.95 4.03 7.62
CA VAL A 78 8.65 5.07 6.88
C VAL A 78 8.42 6.38 7.61
N LYS A 79 9.50 7.10 7.95
CA LYS A 79 9.43 8.36 8.71
C LYS A 79 8.75 9.52 7.95
N GLY A 80 8.51 9.34 6.66
CA GLY A 80 7.99 10.33 5.72
C GLY A 80 8.85 10.37 4.47
N LEU A 81 8.31 10.94 3.40
CA LEU A 81 9.00 11.19 2.14
C LEU A 81 8.77 12.65 1.73
N GLY A 82 9.83 13.37 1.45
CA GLY A 82 9.76 14.68 0.81
C GLY A 82 9.14 14.62 -0.59
N LYS A 83 8.95 15.80 -1.18
CA LYS A 83 8.46 15.94 -2.55
C LYS A 83 9.37 15.19 -3.53
N LYS A 84 8.79 14.30 -4.36
CA LYS A 84 9.51 13.49 -5.36
C LYS A 84 10.61 12.60 -4.77
N GLU A 85 10.54 12.34 -3.47
CA GLU A 85 11.45 11.41 -2.79
C GLU A 85 10.93 9.98 -2.88
N TYR A 86 11.85 9.01 -2.80
CA TYR A 86 11.50 7.60 -2.78
C TYR A 86 12.29 6.85 -1.71
N VAL A 87 11.76 5.71 -1.28
CA VAL A 87 12.43 4.74 -0.42
C VAL A 87 12.36 3.34 -1.05
N ASN A 88 13.45 2.60 -0.90
CA ASN A 88 13.48 1.17 -1.23
C ASN A 88 13.27 0.37 0.05
N LEU A 89 12.29 -0.52 0.05
CA LEU A 89 12.00 -1.42 1.16
C LEU A 89 12.19 -2.86 0.73
N THR A 90 12.77 -3.65 1.63
CA THR A 90 12.87 -5.11 1.50
C THR A 90 12.11 -5.77 2.64
N ALA A 91 11.19 -6.67 2.29
CA ALA A 91 10.48 -7.54 3.21
C ALA A 91 11.03 -8.96 3.06
N ASP A 92 11.62 -9.50 4.13
CA ASP A 92 12.14 -10.86 4.19
C ASP A 92 11.18 -11.75 4.97
N PHE A 93 10.48 -12.63 4.24
CA PHE A 93 9.47 -13.53 4.79
C PHE A 93 10.06 -14.82 5.36
N ALA A 94 11.35 -15.14 5.10
CA ALA A 94 11.94 -16.40 5.55
C ALA A 94 11.76 -16.67 7.07
N PRO A 95 11.85 -15.67 7.97
CA PRO A 95 11.58 -15.88 9.40
C PRO A 95 10.13 -16.21 9.76
N LEU A 96 9.18 -16.04 8.83
CA LEU A 96 7.76 -16.34 9.00
C LEU A 96 7.38 -17.74 8.44
N ALA A 97 8.37 -18.52 8.01
CA ALA A 97 8.17 -19.90 7.60
C ALA A 97 7.75 -20.77 8.79
N ARG A 98 6.70 -21.56 8.59
CA ARG A 98 6.14 -22.43 9.62
C ARG A 98 5.56 -23.70 8.98
N PRO A 99 5.48 -24.82 9.73
CA PRO A 99 4.91 -26.04 9.20
C PRO A 99 3.48 -25.87 8.67
N GLU A 100 2.64 -25.06 9.33
CA GLU A 100 1.23 -24.87 8.95
C GLU A 100 1.05 -24.24 7.56
N ASN A 101 2.01 -23.43 7.09
CA ASN A 101 1.97 -22.84 5.74
C ASN A 101 2.92 -23.51 4.75
N VAL A 102 3.34 -24.73 5.08
CA VAL A 102 4.28 -25.53 4.29
C VAL A 102 5.56 -24.73 4.05
N ASN A 103 6.07 -24.08 5.10
CA ASN A 103 7.25 -23.21 5.05
C ASN A 103 7.17 -22.17 3.92
N LEU A 104 6.02 -21.47 3.84
CA LEU A 104 5.67 -20.45 2.84
C LEU A 104 5.37 -20.98 1.42
N ALA A 105 5.35 -22.30 1.19
CA ALA A 105 5.00 -22.85 -0.14
C ALA A 105 3.54 -22.62 -0.53
N ASN A 106 2.66 -22.39 0.45
CA ASN A 106 1.27 -22.03 0.21
C ASN A 106 1.09 -20.57 -0.22
N VAL A 107 2.09 -19.70 -0.10
CA VAL A 107 1.97 -18.31 -0.53
C VAL A 107 1.85 -18.26 -2.05
N LYS A 108 0.75 -17.70 -2.56
CA LYS A 108 0.48 -17.55 -4.00
C LYS A 108 0.54 -16.12 -4.48
N LYS A 109 0.37 -15.15 -3.58
CA LYS A 109 0.31 -13.74 -3.96
C LYS A 109 0.88 -12.87 -2.86
N ILE A 110 1.57 -11.81 -3.27
CA ILE A 110 2.03 -10.75 -2.40
C ILE A 110 1.18 -9.52 -2.66
N LEU A 111 0.63 -8.94 -1.59
CA LEU A 111 -0.08 -7.66 -1.59
C LEU A 111 0.76 -6.64 -0.82
N ILE A 112 1.02 -5.50 -1.45
CA ILE A 112 1.67 -4.34 -0.83
C ILE A 112 0.61 -3.24 -0.70
N VAL A 113 0.47 -2.71 0.51
CA VAL A 113 -0.38 -1.56 0.82
C VAL A 113 0.46 -0.50 1.51
N VAL A 114 0.58 0.67 0.88
CA VAL A 114 1.22 1.86 1.45
C VAL A 114 0.14 2.70 2.12
N ASP A 115 0.44 3.19 3.31
CA ASP A 115 -0.50 3.86 4.22
C ASP A 115 -1.86 3.14 4.35
N PRO A 116 -1.87 1.89 4.86
CA PRO A 116 -3.10 1.13 5.06
C PRO A 116 -4.09 1.80 6.04
N THR A 117 -3.63 2.82 6.77
CA THR A 117 -4.46 3.59 7.70
C THR A 117 -5.16 4.79 7.06
N GLY A 118 -4.72 5.21 5.86
CA GLY A 118 -5.22 6.42 5.18
C GLY A 118 -5.00 7.70 6.00
N LEU A 119 -3.89 7.76 6.75
CA LEU A 119 -3.55 8.93 7.58
C LEU A 119 -2.99 10.07 6.73
N ILE A 120 -2.25 9.74 5.68
CA ILE A 120 -1.78 10.66 4.65
C ILE A 120 -2.93 10.85 3.67
N LYS A 121 -3.39 12.09 3.53
CA LYS A 121 -4.39 12.42 2.51
C LYS A 121 -3.66 12.64 1.18
N GLU A 122 -3.86 11.71 0.26
CA GLU A 122 -3.17 11.70 -1.03
C GLU A 122 -4.07 12.28 -2.13
N SER A 123 -3.46 12.62 -3.28
CA SER A 123 -4.23 12.96 -4.48
C SER A 123 -4.91 11.74 -5.10
N ASP A 124 -4.32 10.54 -4.97
CA ASP A 124 -4.85 9.29 -5.52
C ASP A 124 -4.61 8.09 -4.59
N GLU A 125 -5.59 7.84 -3.72
CA GLU A 125 -5.64 6.74 -2.74
C GLU A 125 -5.68 5.32 -3.33
N LYS A 126 -5.58 5.16 -4.66
CA LYS A 126 -5.64 3.84 -5.32
C LYS A 126 -4.29 3.37 -5.83
N ASN A 127 -3.30 4.27 -5.95
CA ASN A 127 -2.00 3.93 -6.52
C ASN A 127 -0.97 3.46 -5.46
N ASN A 128 -1.40 3.48 -4.19
CA ASN A 128 -0.68 3.01 -3.00
C ASN A 128 -0.88 1.50 -2.73
N ILE A 129 -1.66 0.79 -3.56
CA ILE A 129 -1.91 -0.66 -3.44
C ILE A 129 -1.45 -1.40 -4.71
N LYS A 130 -0.63 -2.45 -4.55
CA LYS A 130 -0.26 -3.36 -5.65
C LYS A 130 -0.20 -4.80 -5.19
N SER A 131 -0.55 -5.72 -6.09
CA SER A 131 -0.38 -7.15 -5.85
C SER A 131 0.24 -7.88 -7.04
N LYS A 132 1.01 -8.93 -6.76
CA LYS A 132 1.57 -9.82 -7.78
C LYS A 132 1.54 -11.26 -7.29
N SER A 133 1.32 -12.19 -8.22
CA SER A 133 1.51 -13.61 -7.94
C SER A 133 2.97 -13.91 -7.67
N VAL A 134 3.20 -14.85 -6.77
CA VAL A 134 4.51 -15.45 -6.54
C VAL A 134 4.85 -16.35 -7.75
N PRO A 135 6.10 -16.32 -8.25
CA PRO A 135 6.55 -17.15 -9.37
C PRO A 135 6.53 -18.66 -9.09
#